data_AF-A0A5E4WBY2-F1
#
_entry.id   AF-A0A5E4WBY2-F1
#
_cell.length_a   1.000
_cell.length_b   1.000
_cell.length_c   1.000
_cell.angle_alpha   90.00
_cell.angle_beta   90.00
_cell.angle_gamma   90.00
#
_symmetry.space_group_name_H-M   'P 1'
#
loop_
_entity.id
_entity.type
_entity.pdbx_description
1 polymer ?
#
loop_
_entity_poly.entity_id
_entity_poly.type
_entity_poly.pdbx_seq_one_letter_code
_entity_poly.pdbx_strand_id
1 'polypeptide(L)'
;MLQVKERIEKLAQDVASTRMQAEFGRLGKDRTDTEARQKGVATLQEVLGNFEKQLRRLGERADLRQHKATQSSDDAFSVTLEKGAQQLDFDVRVEQLATVHQIQVREASALAGAALTFGDPPRTVALDIAGLDLTRSEGVKALATRLNEHPALKDAVRADLRHAPGSSTPHLLLTATKSGAAAAFTLACAAATQGGALPGVDVLAQGQDAVVVLGNRSESYASNEIALFTGVKLSLKKTQAPNDTTRVSIAPDMDGTAANMRALVQAYDTLRKQLRELMDPGAPGGLAPLEGDEKRTDVTPAGPFYADAGVRALLRDLERHFERPVTIAGKTFDPSAFGVKRSADGSVSFDQKRFEAAYAQDKELLAAWFGESADVMKRDTAADLDRQGAGMRLAVRIREWTDEVTGVLKHRTDSDEIVSRRLAEQQERLSARFRTLVARYTSEFARAEQVRQQMEETRSFVDALFGSGRKSDR
;
A
#
# COMPACT_ATOMS: atom_id res chain seq x y z
N MET A 1 15.88 -67.10 -2.68
CA MET A 1 14.46 -66.68 -2.79
C MET A 1 14.31 -65.16 -2.77
N LEU A 2 14.75 -64.44 -1.72
CA LEU A 2 14.58 -62.97 -1.63
C LEU A 2 15.25 -62.18 -2.78
N GLN A 3 16.52 -62.47 -3.08
CA GLN A 3 17.29 -61.79 -4.14
C GLN A 3 16.71 -61.98 -5.56
N VAL A 4 16.06 -63.13 -5.82
CA VAL A 4 15.45 -63.41 -7.13
C VAL A 4 14.16 -62.62 -7.30
N LYS A 5 13.37 -62.50 -6.22
CA LYS A 5 12.14 -61.69 -6.20
C LYS A 5 12.43 -60.21 -6.42
N GLU A 6 13.42 -59.66 -5.71
CA GLU A 6 13.84 -58.26 -5.89
C GLU A 6 14.36 -57.99 -7.31
N ARG A 7 15.09 -58.95 -7.91
CA ARG A 7 15.57 -58.83 -9.30
C ARG A 7 14.42 -58.81 -10.30
N ILE A 8 13.42 -59.67 -10.12
CA ILE A 8 12.23 -59.74 -10.99
C ILE A 8 11.40 -58.45 -10.88
N GLU A 9 11.20 -57.93 -9.66
CA GLU A 9 10.48 -56.67 -9.44
C GLU A 9 11.20 -55.49 -10.09
N LYS A 10 12.54 -55.42 -9.99
CA LYS A 10 13.34 -54.38 -10.64
C LYS A 10 13.25 -54.44 -12.17
N LEU A 11 13.34 -55.63 -12.77
CA LEU A 11 13.18 -55.83 -14.21
C LEU A 11 11.78 -55.44 -14.69
N ALA A 12 10.73 -55.80 -13.93
CA ALA A 12 9.35 -55.43 -14.22
C ALA A 12 9.14 -53.91 -14.20
N GLN A 13 9.74 -53.21 -13.23
CA GLN A 13 9.70 -51.75 -13.14
C GLN A 13 10.40 -51.07 -14.33
N ASP A 14 11.57 -51.58 -14.74
CA ASP A 14 12.37 -51.00 -15.82
C ASP A 14 11.69 -51.14 -17.20
N VAL A 15 11.06 -52.29 -17.45
CA VAL A 15 10.28 -52.49 -18.69
C VAL A 15 9.02 -51.62 -18.69
N ALA A 16 8.34 -51.51 -17.54
CA ALA A 16 7.16 -50.66 -17.42
C ALA A 16 7.50 -49.17 -17.58
N SER A 17 8.63 -48.71 -17.03
CA SER A 17 9.06 -47.31 -17.10
C SER A 17 9.46 -46.94 -18.53
N THR A 18 10.23 -47.80 -19.21
CA THR A 18 10.61 -47.63 -20.62
C THR A 18 9.37 -47.52 -21.51
N ARG A 19 8.37 -48.39 -21.29
CA ARG A 19 7.14 -48.40 -22.08
C ARG A 19 6.29 -47.15 -21.89
N MET A 20 6.31 -46.55 -20.70
CA MET A 20 5.50 -45.38 -20.36
C MET A 20 6.28 -44.05 -20.38
N GLN A 21 7.57 -44.08 -20.72
CA GLN A 21 8.47 -42.93 -20.62
C GLN A 21 7.97 -41.71 -21.39
N ALA A 22 7.46 -41.91 -22.61
CA ALA A 22 6.92 -40.82 -23.43
C ALA A 22 5.64 -40.21 -22.83
N GLU A 23 4.78 -41.02 -22.21
CA GLU A 23 3.55 -40.54 -21.56
C GLU A 23 3.89 -39.72 -20.31
N PHE A 24 4.82 -40.21 -19.48
CA PHE A 24 5.31 -39.47 -18.30
C PHE A 24 6.07 -38.19 -18.68
N GLY A 25 6.90 -38.24 -19.72
CA GLY A 25 7.64 -37.07 -20.20
C GLY A 25 6.73 -35.96 -20.72
N ARG A 26 5.66 -36.32 -21.47
CA ARG A 26 4.65 -35.36 -21.93
C ARG A 26 3.87 -34.76 -20.76
N LEU A 27 3.41 -35.59 -19.83
CA LEU A 27 2.71 -35.12 -18.63
C LEU A 27 3.57 -34.18 -17.79
N GLY A 28 4.85 -34.52 -17.57
CA GLY A 28 5.79 -33.68 -16.84
C GLY A 28 6.03 -32.34 -17.53
N LYS A 29 6.12 -32.34 -18.86
CA LYS A 29 6.19 -31.11 -19.66
C LYS A 29 4.93 -30.26 -19.54
N ASP A 30 3.75 -30.85 -19.73
CA ASP A 30 2.48 -30.12 -19.64
C ASP A 30 2.27 -29.51 -18.24
N ARG A 31 2.71 -30.21 -17.19
CA ARG A 31 2.68 -29.73 -15.82
C ARG A 31 3.64 -28.56 -15.59
N THR A 32 4.91 -28.70 -16.00
CA THR A 32 5.90 -27.63 -15.87
C THR A 32 5.51 -26.38 -16.68
N ASP A 33 4.97 -26.56 -17.89
CA ASP A 33 4.44 -25.46 -18.71
C ASP A 33 3.25 -24.76 -18.03
N THR A 34 2.33 -25.53 -17.43
CA THR A 34 1.17 -24.97 -16.69
C THR A 34 1.61 -24.23 -15.43
N GLU A 35 2.53 -24.79 -14.65
CA GLU A 35 3.09 -24.13 -13.46
C GLU A 35 3.85 -22.85 -13.81
N ALA A 36 4.60 -22.85 -14.92
CA ALA A 36 5.29 -21.66 -15.44
C ALA A 36 4.29 -20.58 -15.87
N ARG A 37 3.17 -20.95 -16.51
CA ARG A 37 2.08 -20.02 -16.86
C ARG A 37 1.41 -19.43 -15.63
N GLN A 38 1.09 -20.24 -14.62
CA GLN A 38 0.50 -19.75 -13.36
C GLN A 38 1.41 -18.72 -12.68
N LYS A 39 2.71 -19.01 -12.58
CA LYS A 39 3.71 -18.06 -12.05
C LYS A 39 3.77 -16.79 -12.91
N GLY A 40 3.78 -16.94 -14.24
CA GLY A 40 3.76 -15.82 -15.17
C GLY A 40 2.51 -14.94 -15.02
N VAL A 41 1.32 -15.53 -14.84
CA VAL A 41 0.07 -14.78 -14.62
C VAL A 41 0.14 -14.01 -13.30
N ALA A 42 0.66 -14.62 -12.23
CA ALA A 42 0.86 -13.94 -10.95
C ALA A 42 1.82 -12.76 -11.07
N THR A 43 2.95 -12.92 -11.77
CA THR A 43 3.89 -11.83 -12.07
C THR A 43 3.21 -10.72 -12.89
N LEU A 44 2.41 -11.05 -13.90
CA LEU A 44 1.65 -10.06 -14.66
C LEU A 44 0.66 -9.29 -13.79
N GLN A 45 -0.10 -10.00 -12.94
CA GLN A 45 -1.07 -9.38 -12.01
C GLN A 45 -0.38 -8.38 -11.08
N GLU A 46 0.74 -8.78 -10.47
CA GLU A 46 1.49 -7.93 -9.56
C GLU A 46 2.03 -6.68 -10.28
N VAL A 47 2.72 -6.86 -11.40
CA VAL A 47 3.43 -5.78 -12.07
C VAL A 47 2.45 -4.80 -12.75
N LEU A 48 1.37 -5.31 -13.35
CA LEU A 48 0.29 -4.48 -13.89
C LEU A 48 -0.45 -3.73 -12.77
N GLY A 49 -0.80 -4.40 -11.67
CA GLY A 49 -1.44 -3.77 -10.53
C GLY A 49 -0.57 -2.69 -9.88
N ASN A 50 0.74 -2.90 -9.80
CA ASN A 50 1.69 -1.90 -9.29
C ASN A 50 1.75 -0.66 -10.20
N PHE A 51 1.84 -0.86 -11.52
CA PHE A 51 1.82 0.25 -12.47
C PHE A 51 0.48 1.00 -12.46
N GLU A 52 -0.63 0.28 -12.37
CA GLU A 52 -1.97 0.86 -12.24
C GLU A 52 -2.10 1.72 -10.98
N LYS A 53 -1.62 1.24 -9.83
CA LYS A 53 -1.58 2.03 -8.59
C LYS A 53 -0.76 3.31 -8.73
N GLN A 54 0.35 3.28 -9.47
CA GLN A 54 1.15 4.48 -9.72
C GLN A 54 0.41 5.48 -10.61
N LEU A 55 -0.25 5.01 -11.67
CA LEU A 55 -1.11 5.85 -12.52
C LEU A 55 -2.25 6.46 -11.71
N ARG A 56 -2.96 5.65 -10.89
CA ARG A 56 -4.03 6.12 -10.02
C ARG A 56 -3.53 7.15 -9.01
N ARG A 57 -2.41 6.89 -8.32
CA ARG A 57 -1.84 7.82 -7.34
C ARG A 57 -1.55 9.18 -7.97
N LEU A 58 -1.04 9.20 -9.20
CA LEU A 58 -0.74 10.44 -9.90
C LEU A 58 -2.01 11.16 -10.39
N GLY A 59 -3.01 10.39 -10.80
CA GLY A 59 -4.30 10.90 -11.23
C GLY A 59 -5.23 11.36 -10.09
N GLU A 60 -5.22 10.73 -8.92
CA GLU A 60 -5.94 11.21 -7.71
C GLU A 60 -5.26 12.45 -7.11
N ARG A 61 -3.95 12.55 -7.33
CA ARG A 61 -3.16 13.76 -7.11
C ARG A 61 -3.22 14.70 -8.29
N ALA A 62 -4.11 14.54 -9.28
CA ALA A 62 -4.21 15.47 -10.41
C ALA A 62 -4.87 16.82 -10.04
N ASP A 63 -4.58 17.32 -8.85
CA ASP A 63 -3.91 18.60 -8.78
C ASP A 63 -2.42 18.35 -9.07
N LEU A 64 -2.04 18.06 -10.32
CA LEU A 64 -0.63 18.23 -10.75
C LEU A 64 -0.18 19.69 -10.54
N ARG A 65 -1.14 20.57 -10.24
CA ARG A 65 -1.02 21.80 -9.47
C ARG A 65 -0.76 21.53 -7.98
N GLN A 66 0.09 20.55 -7.65
CA GLN A 66 0.59 20.44 -6.28
C GLN A 66 1.30 21.76 -6.03
N HIS A 67 0.85 22.53 -5.06
CA HIS A 67 1.57 23.71 -4.66
C HIS A 67 2.49 23.33 -3.49
N LYS A 68 3.67 23.92 -3.46
CA LYS A 68 4.60 23.83 -2.36
C LYS A 68 4.65 25.19 -1.70
N ALA A 69 4.43 25.20 -0.38
CA ALA A 69 4.72 26.36 0.43
C ALA A 69 6.21 26.36 0.74
N THR A 70 6.87 27.48 0.46
CA THR A 70 8.22 27.78 0.91
C THR A 70 8.14 28.97 1.83
N GLN A 71 8.83 28.89 2.96
CA GLN A 71 8.84 29.97 3.95
C GLN A 71 10.27 30.38 4.23
N SER A 72 10.49 31.68 4.47
CA SER A 72 11.85 32.21 4.70
C SER A 72 12.44 31.76 6.04
N SER A 73 11.61 31.34 7.00
CA SER A 73 12.00 30.72 8.28
C SER A 73 10.89 29.80 8.79
N ASP A 74 11.29 28.67 9.40
CA ASP A 74 10.40 27.65 9.98
C ASP A 74 10.21 27.79 11.51
N ASP A 75 10.82 28.81 12.11
CA ASP A 75 10.94 28.93 13.57
C ASP A 75 9.63 29.37 14.24
N ALA A 76 8.90 30.27 13.57
CA ALA A 76 7.69 30.88 14.10
C ALA A 76 6.44 30.04 13.86
N PHE A 77 6.34 29.41 12.69
CA PHE A 77 5.17 28.63 12.28
C PHE A 77 5.51 27.62 11.19
N SER A 78 4.58 26.70 10.92
CA SER A 78 4.60 25.85 9.72
C SER A 78 3.35 26.06 8.87
N VAL A 79 3.54 26.03 7.56
CA VAL A 79 2.43 26.11 6.59
C VAL A 79 2.11 24.72 6.06
N THR A 80 0.84 24.37 6.07
CA THR A 80 0.30 23.17 5.45
C THR A 80 -0.69 23.55 4.37
N LEU A 81 -0.56 22.91 3.21
CA LEU A 81 -1.43 23.14 2.05
C LEU A 81 -2.41 21.98 1.89
N GLU A 82 -3.67 22.31 1.68
CA GLU A 82 -4.74 21.38 1.33
C GLU A 82 -5.15 21.56 -0.14
N LYS A 83 -6.06 20.70 -0.62
CA LYS A 83 -6.53 20.75 -2.01
C LYS A 83 -7.17 22.11 -2.32
N GLY A 84 -6.87 22.66 -3.50
CA GLY A 84 -7.41 23.95 -3.94
C GLY A 84 -6.64 25.19 -3.48
N ALA A 85 -5.48 25.03 -2.83
CA ALA A 85 -4.58 26.14 -2.57
C ALA A 85 -4.15 26.81 -3.90
N GLN A 86 -4.21 28.13 -3.95
CA GLN A 86 -3.80 28.92 -5.11
C GLN A 86 -2.38 29.47 -4.93
N GLN A 87 -1.73 29.77 -6.05
CA GLN A 87 -0.44 30.46 -6.04
C GLN A 87 -0.60 31.87 -5.44
N LEU A 88 0.11 32.12 -4.33
CA LEU A 88 0.07 33.39 -3.60
C LEU A 88 1.36 33.56 -2.80
N ASP A 89 1.86 34.80 -2.76
CA ASP A 89 2.94 35.23 -1.89
C ASP A 89 2.39 36.19 -0.84
N PHE A 90 2.74 35.99 0.43
CA PHE A 90 2.34 36.88 1.51
C PHE A 90 3.35 36.87 2.66
N ASP A 91 3.39 37.98 3.40
CA ASP A 91 4.24 38.12 4.57
C ASP A 91 3.40 37.96 5.84
N VAL A 92 3.88 37.11 6.75
CA VAL A 92 3.23 36.80 8.03
C VAL A 92 4.16 37.20 9.16
N ARG A 93 3.60 37.82 10.19
CA ARG A 93 4.26 38.00 11.48
C ARG A 93 3.37 37.53 12.61
N VAL A 94 3.91 36.70 13.49
CA VAL A 94 3.20 36.20 14.68
C VAL A 94 3.51 37.10 15.87
N GLU A 95 2.54 37.91 16.32
CA GLU A 95 2.74 38.79 17.48
C GLU A 95 2.45 38.07 18.80
N GLN A 96 1.42 37.23 18.80
CA GLN A 96 0.95 36.55 20.00
C GLN A 96 0.43 35.15 19.65
N LEU A 97 0.65 34.19 20.55
CA LEU A 97 0.08 32.84 20.44
C LEU A 97 -1.23 32.74 21.21
N ALA A 98 -2.13 31.89 20.72
CA ALA A 98 -3.33 31.55 21.44
C ALA A 98 -2.95 30.72 22.66
N THR A 99 -3.37 31.18 23.84
CA THR A 99 -3.13 30.50 25.11
C THR A 99 -4.43 29.94 25.64
N VAL A 100 -4.31 28.85 26.40
CA VAL A 100 -5.45 28.22 27.08
C VAL A 100 -5.59 28.85 28.46
N HIS A 101 -6.81 29.22 28.84
CA HIS A 101 -7.04 29.78 30.16
C HIS A 101 -6.86 28.70 31.25
N GLN A 102 -6.04 29.01 32.25
CA GLN A 102 -5.76 28.11 33.36
C GLN A 102 -5.86 28.85 34.70
N ILE A 103 -6.65 28.28 35.60
CA ILE A 103 -6.83 28.76 36.97
C ILE A 103 -6.46 27.64 37.93
N GLN A 104 -5.67 27.96 38.93
CA GLN A 104 -5.42 27.11 40.08
C GLN A 104 -6.18 27.62 41.28
N VAL A 105 -6.75 26.68 42.04
CA VAL A 105 -7.35 26.92 43.34
C VAL A 105 -6.49 26.24 44.39
N ARG A 106 -5.81 27.03 45.21
CA ARG A 106 -4.93 26.58 46.30
C ARG A 106 -5.68 26.06 47.51
N GLU A 107 -6.83 26.66 47.78
CA GLU A 107 -7.71 26.32 48.89
C GLU A 107 -9.04 25.82 48.31
N ALA A 108 -9.12 24.52 47.98
CA ALA A 108 -10.33 23.96 47.40
C ALA A 108 -11.55 24.10 48.32
N SER A 109 -11.35 24.19 49.65
CA SER A 109 -12.42 24.49 50.61
C SER A 109 -13.08 25.86 50.40
N ALA A 110 -12.39 26.83 49.77
CA ALA A 110 -12.95 28.13 49.43
C ALA A 110 -13.98 28.07 48.29
N LEU A 111 -14.12 26.92 47.61
CA LEU A 111 -15.09 26.70 46.53
C LEU A 111 -16.54 26.57 47.01
N ALA A 112 -16.80 26.64 48.32
CA ALA A 112 -18.15 26.60 48.86
C ALA A 112 -18.99 27.78 48.36
N GLY A 113 -20.05 27.46 47.62
CA GLY A 113 -20.92 28.46 46.99
C GLY A 113 -20.29 29.15 45.77
N ALA A 114 -19.16 28.66 45.25
CA ALA A 114 -18.55 29.19 44.04
C ALA A 114 -19.28 28.74 42.77
N ALA A 115 -19.20 29.56 41.74
CA ALA A 115 -19.75 29.32 40.42
C ALA A 115 -18.72 29.67 39.34
N LEU A 116 -18.73 28.88 38.26
CA LEU A 116 -17.95 29.10 37.05
C LEU A 116 -18.79 29.88 36.06
N THR A 117 -18.28 31.01 35.59
CA THR A 117 -18.88 31.78 34.49
C THR A 117 -18.01 31.71 33.25
N PHE A 118 -18.58 31.36 32.10
CA PHE A 118 -17.83 31.12 30.86
C PHE A 118 -18.68 31.37 29.61
N GLY A 119 -18.00 31.56 28.47
CA GLY A 119 -18.62 31.72 27.15
C GLY A 119 -19.19 33.12 26.88
N ASP A 120 -19.60 33.33 25.63
CA ASP A 120 -20.27 34.53 25.13
C ASP A 120 -21.51 34.11 24.31
N PRO A 121 -22.76 34.33 24.78
CA PRO A 121 -23.13 35.04 26.01
C PRO A 121 -22.75 34.25 27.29
N PRO A 122 -22.51 34.95 28.42
CA PRO A 122 -21.99 34.36 29.65
C PRO A 122 -22.97 33.36 30.27
N ARG A 123 -22.47 32.17 30.60
CA ARG A 123 -23.21 31.11 31.31
C ARG A 123 -22.56 30.85 32.65
N THR A 124 -23.37 30.81 33.70
CA THR A 124 -22.91 30.54 35.06
C THR A 124 -23.38 29.16 35.52
N VAL A 125 -22.46 28.34 36.03
CA VAL A 125 -22.72 27.02 36.59
C VAL A 125 -22.22 26.99 38.02
N ALA A 126 -23.11 26.72 38.98
CA ALA A 126 -22.73 26.53 40.37
C ALA A 126 -21.93 25.23 40.54
N LEU A 127 -20.89 25.26 41.38
CA LEU A 127 -20.09 24.08 41.68
C LEU A 127 -20.79 23.20 42.72
N ASP A 128 -21.09 21.95 42.36
CA ASP A 128 -21.63 20.96 43.30
C ASP A 128 -20.50 20.30 44.11
N ILE A 129 -20.28 20.84 45.31
CA ILE A 129 -19.31 20.32 46.27
C ILE A 129 -19.95 19.44 47.37
N ALA A 130 -21.24 19.11 47.27
CA ALA A 130 -21.96 18.44 48.35
C ALA A 130 -21.37 17.06 48.65
N GLY A 131 -21.11 16.80 49.95
CA GLY A 131 -20.58 15.52 50.44
C GLY A 131 -19.10 15.27 50.13
N LEU A 132 -18.33 16.27 49.68
CA LEU A 132 -16.90 16.14 49.40
C LEU A 132 -16.04 16.78 50.50
N ASP A 133 -15.00 16.07 50.94
CA ASP A 133 -13.97 16.61 51.82
C ASP A 133 -12.82 17.22 50.99
N LEU A 134 -12.93 18.50 50.68
CA LEU A 134 -11.98 19.24 49.85
C LEU A 134 -10.64 19.55 50.55
N THR A 135 -10.47 19.14 51.82
CA THR A 135 -9.17 19.22 52.52
C THR A 135 -8.25 18.05 52.15
N ARG A 136 -8.81 16.97 51.58
CA ARG A 136 -8.09 15.78 51.15
C ARG A 136 -8.02 15.67 49.63
N SER A 137 -6.96 15.05 49.12
CA SER A 137 -6.74 14.82 47.68
C SER A 137 -7.88 14.02 47.03
N GLU A 138 -8.46 13.06 47.74
CA GLU A 138 -9.60 12.25 47.26
C GLU A 138 -10.84 13.10 46.99
N GLY A 139 -11.16 14.06 47.86
CA GLY A 139 -12.31 14.94 47.67
C GLY A 139 -12.12 15.92 46.52
N VAL A 140 -10.92 16.46 46.34
CA VAL A 140 -10.58 17.33 45.19
C VAL A 140 -10.58 16.54 43.88
N LYS A 141 -10.11 15.29 43.87
CA LYS A 141 -10.19 14.41 42.71
C LYS A 141 -11.64 14.08 42.35
N ALA A 142 -12.47 13.78 43.34
CA ALA A 142 -13.90 13.55 43.12
C ALA A 142 -14.62 14.79 42.58
N LEU A 143 -14.26 16.00 43.07
CA LEU A 143 -14.75 17.26 42.51
C LEU A 143 -14.32 17.43 41.05
N ALA A 144 -13.05 17.16 40.73
CA ALA A 144 -12.56 17.24 39.35
C ALA A 144 -13.33 16.30 38.41
N THR A 145 -13.59 15.05 38.82
CA THR A 145 -14.42 14.11 38.07
C THR A 145 -15.83 14.66 37.86
N ARG A 146 -16.50 15.16 38.90
CA ARG A 146 -17.85 15.75 38.78
C ARG A 146 -17.88 16.93 37.81
N LEU A 147 -16.87 17.80 37.82
CA LEU A 147 -16.79 18.94 36.90
C LEU A 147 -16.57 18.49 35.45
N ASN A 148 -15.74 17.46 35.24
CA ASN A 148 -15.50 16.88 33.91
C ASN A 148 -16.75 16.17 33.35
N GLU A 149 -17.59 15.59 34.21
CA GLU A 149 -18.82 14.89 33.82
C GLU A 149 -20.03 15.83 33.66
N HIS A 150 -19.95 17.05 34.18
CA HIS A 150 -21.06 18.00 34.16
C HIS A 150 -21.42 18.40 32.71
N PRO A 151 -22.67 18.23 32.27
CA PRO A 151 -23.06 18.36 30.86
C PRO A 151 -22.82 19.76 30.28
N ALA A 152 -22.87 20.80 31.12
CA ALA A 152 -22.60 22.17 30.70
C ALA A 152 -21.10 22.55 30.70
N LEU A 153 -20.25 21.80 31.42
CA LEU A 153 -18.83 22.12 31.61
C LEU A 153 -17.89 21.22 30.79
N LYS A 154 -18.31 19.99 30.47
CA LYS A 154 -17.48 18.97 29.78
C LYS A 154 -16.78 19.47 28.51
N ASP A 155 -17.43 20.37 27.77
CA ASP A 155 -16.93 20.89 26.50
C ASP A 155 -16.19 22.23 26.64
N ALA A 156 -16.18 22.82 27.85
CA ALA A 156 -15.65 24.15 28.14
C ALA A 156 -14.45 24.13 29.10
N VAL A 157 -14.48 23.32 30.15
CA VAL A 157 -13.47 23.28 31.21
C VAL A 157 -13.12 21.83 31.55
N ARG A 158 -11.82 21.56 31.74
CA ARG A 158 -11.27 20.35 32.32
C ARG A 158 -10.71 20.65 33.70
N ALA A 159 -11.03 19.79 34.66
CA ALA A 159 -10.57 19.86 36.04
C ALA A 159 -9.65 18.68 36.37
N ASP A 160 -8.58 18.94 37.11
CA ASP A 160 -7.70 17.88 37.63
C ASP A 160 -7.04 18.29 38.96
N LEU A 161 -6.56 17.31 39.72
CA LEU A 161 -5.79 17.51 40.94
C LEU A 161 -4.34 17.84 40.61
N ARG A 162 -3.88 19.04 40.98
CA ARG A 162 -2.48 19.45 40.89
C ARG A 162 -1.75 19.12 42.20
N HIS A 163 -0.62 18.44 42.08
CA HIS A 163 0.32 18.23 43.18
C HIS A 163 1.42 19.30 43.11
N ALA A 164 1.50 20.19 44.09
CA ALA A 164 2.55 21.20 44.19
C ALA A 164 3.67 20.71 45.12
N PRO A 165 4.95 20.74 44.70
CA PRO A 165 6.06 20.29 45.54
C PRO A 165 6.14 21.13 46.82
N GLY A 166 6.23 20.47 47.98
CA GLY A 166 6.33 21.11 49.30
C GLY A 166 5.00 21.57 49.93
N SER A 167 3.86 21.34 49.27
CA SER A 167 2.53 21.66 49.80
C SER A 167 1.79 20.38 50.18
N SER A 168 1.33 20.29 51.44
CA SER A 168 0.48 19.19 51.91
C SER A 168 -1.01 19.38 51.54
N THR A 169 -1.36 20.51 50.92
CA THR A 169 -2.74 20.84 50.54
C THR A 169 -3.00 20.48 49.07
N PRO A 170 -4.14 19.85 48.75
CA PRO A 170 -4.50 19.53 47.37
C PRO A 170 -4.92 20.80 46.59
N HIS A 171 -4.34 21.01 45.41
CA HIS A 171 -4.68 22.13 44.53
C HIS A 171 -5.59 21.65 43.40
N LEU A 172 -6.64 22.39 43.07
CA LEU A 172 -7.48 22.10 41.90
C LEU A 172 -6.98 22.93 40.72
N LEU A 173 -6.68 22.29 39.59
CA LEU A 173 -6.37 22.95 38.33
C LEU A 173 -7.59 22.89 37.42
N LEU A 174 -8.06 24.06 36.97
CA LEU A 174 -9.09 24.21 35.96
C LEU A 174 -8.44 24.74 34.69
N THR A 175 -8.69 24.09 33.55
CA THR A 175 -8.11 24.42 32.26
C THR A 175 -9.22 24.48 31.21
N ALA A 176 -9.24 25.50 30.37
CA ALA A 176 -10.21 25.57 29.27
C ALA A 176 -9.93 24.45 28.26
N THR A 177 -10.97 23.91 27.63
CA THR A 177 -10.82 22.89 26.58
C THR A 177 -10.32 23.46 25.26
N LYS A 178 -10.50 24.76 25.05
CA LYS A 178 -10.12 25.53 23.86
C LYS A 178 -9.20 26.68 24.26
N SER A 179 -8.34 27.10 23.34
CA SER A 179 -7.57 28.34 23.47
C SER A 179 -8.41 29.56 23.08
N GLY A 180 -7.89 30.74 23.36
CA GLY A 180 -8.51 32.01 22.97
C GLY A 180 -9.19 32.75 24.13
N ALA A 181 -9.43 34.04 23.92
CA ALA A 181 -10.05 34.94 24.89
C ALA A 181 -11.52 34.56 25.17
N ALA A 182 -12.25 34.11 24.15
CA ALA A 182 -13.65 33.67 24.28
C ALA A 182 -13.81 32.38 25.12
N ALA A 183 -12.74 31.60 25.27
CA ALA A 183 -12.69 30.40 26.11
C ALA A 183 -12.27 30.69 27.56
N ALA A 184 -12.01 31.96 27.90
CA ALA A 184 -11.75 32.35 29.28
C ALA A 184 -12.99 32.11 30.16
N PHE A 185 -12.73 31.76 31.41
CA PHE A 185 -13.75 31.52 32.40
C PHE A 185 -13.32 32.15 33.71
N THR A 186 -14.28 32.65 34.48
CA THR A 186 -14.03 33.26 35.77
C THR A 186 -14.67 32.41 36.86
N LEU A 187 -13.94 32.22 37.95
CA LEU A 187 -14.44 31.56 39.14
C LEU A 187 -14.77 32.63 40.19
N ALA A 188 -16.04 32.69 40.61
CA ALA A 188 -16.51 33.69 41.56
C ALA A 188 -17.49 33.08 42.59
N CYS A 189 -17.65 33.71 43.75
CA CYS A 189 -18.65 33.28 44.74
C CYS A 189 -20.06 33.68 44.30
N ALA A 190 -21.00 32.74 44.25
CA ALA A 190 -22.38 32.99 43.84
C ALA A 190 -23.15 33.91 44.82
N ALA A 191 -22.74 33.96 46.08
CA ALA A 191 -23.33 34.82 47.11
C ALA A 191 -22.75 36.25 47.12
N ALA A 192 -21.69 36.52 46.37
CA ALA A 192 -21.13 37.86 46.24
C ALA A 192 -21.92 38.63 45.19
N THR A 193 -22.90 39.42 45.63
CA THR A 193 -23.61 40.42 44.80
C THR A 193 -22.71 41.51 44.18
N GLN A 194 -21.39 41.42 44.38
CA GLN A 194 -20.36 42.38 43.93
C GLN A 194 -19.03 41.70 43.54
N GLY A 195 -19.05 40.57 42.81
CA GLY A 195 -17.86 40.09 42.08
C GLY A 195 -16.57 39.89 42.91
N GLY A 196 -16.69 39.54 44.19
CA GLY A 196 -15.53 39.33 45.07
C GLY A 196 -14.69 38.15 44.59
N ALA A 197 -13.38 38.39 44.37
CA ALA A 197 -12.43 37.35 44.03
C ALA A 197 -12.36 36.30 45.16
N LEU A 198 -12.44 35.02 44.80
CA LEU A 198 -12.28 33.93 45.76
C LEU A 198 -10.85 33.91 46.29
N PRO A 199 -10.64 33.82 47.61
CA PRO A 199 -9.30 33.67 48.17
C PRO A 199 -8.66 32.37 47.69
N GLY A 200 -7.34 32.39 47.46
CA GLY A 200 -6.59 31.21 47.03
C GLY A 200 -6.75 30.84 45.56
N VAL A 201 -7.31 31.71 44.70
CA VAL A 201 -7.40 31.50 43.26
C VAL A 201 -6.28 32.25 42.54
N ASP A 202 -5.44 31.51 41.80
CA ASP A 202 -4.35 32.07 40.98
C ASP A 202 -4.59 31.76 39.50
N VAL A 203 -4.51 32.78 38.65
CA VAL A 203 -4.55 32.61 37.19
C VAL A 203 -3.14 32.24 36.72
N LEU A 204 -2.94 30.99 36.28
CA LEU A 204 -1.64 30.51 35.80
C LEU A 204 -1.39 30.92 34.34
N ALA A 205 -2.43 30.96 33.53
CA ALA A 205 -2.38 31.44 32.16
C ALA A 205 -3.70 32.12 31.80
N GLN A 206 -3.63 33.34 31.25
CA GLN A 206 -4.81 33.97 30.66
C GLN A 206 -5.11 33.32 29.32
N GLY A 207 -6.40 33.08 29.02
CA GLY A 207 -6.81 32.68 27.68
C GLY A 207 -6.74 33.90 26.78
N GLN A 208 -5.84 33.89 25.81
CA GLN A 208 -5.65 34.97 24.86
C GLN A 208 -5.73 34.41 23.45
N ASP A 209 -6.18 35.22 22.51
CA ASP A 209 -6.19 34.86 21.09
C ASP A 209 -4.78 34.96 20.50
N ALA A 210 -4.52 34.19 19.45
CA ALA A 210 -3.37 34.38 18.59
C ALA A 210 -3.57 35.65 17.76
N VAL A 211 -2.53 36.48 17.68
CA VAL A 211 -2.54 37.69 16.87
C VAL A 211 -1.52 37.52 15.74
N VAL A 212 -2.03 37.51 14.52
CA VAL A 212 -1.23 37.35 13.30
C VAL A 212 -1.37 38.59 12.45
N VAL A 213 -0.24 39.12 11.99
CA VAL A 213 -0.17 40.26 11.10
C VAL A 213 0.13 39.77 9.69
N LEU A 214 -0.79 40.05 8.76
CA LEU A 214 -0.68 39.74 7.34
C LEU A 214 -0.43 41.05 6.59
N GLY A 215 0.78 41.22 6.06
CA GLY A 215 1.21 42.51 5.51
C GLY A 215 1.11 43.64 6.54
N ASN A 216 0.10 44.52 6.42
CA ASN A 216 -0.16 45.64 7.33
C ASN A 216 -1.42 45.48 8.19
N ARG A 217 -2.11 44.34 8.12
CA ARG A 217 -3.36 44.11 8.86
C ARG A 217 -3.15 43.10 9.98
N SER A 218 -3.62 43.44 11.18
CA SER A 218 -3.62 42.53 12.34
C SER A 218 -4.95 41.81 12.45
N GLU A 219 -4.91 40.50 12.66
CA GLU A 219 -6.07 39.63 12.80
C GLU A 219 -5.95 38.75 14.06
N SER A 220 -7.08 38.48 14.71
CA SER A 220 -7.15 37.72 15.97
C SER A 220 -7.82 36.38 15.73
N TYR A 221 -7.24 35.31 16.28
CA TYR A 221 -7.68 33.93 16.10
C TYR A 221 -7.73 33.19 17.43
N ALA A 222 -8.78 32.42 17.67
CA ALA A 222 -8.92 31.65 18.91
C ALA A 222 -7.95 30.46 19.04
N SER A 223 -7.28 30.05 17.95
CA SER A 223 -6.43 28.85 17.89
C SER A 223 -5.06 29.14 17.27
N ASN A 224 -4.07 28.32 17.60
CA ASN A 224 -2.76 28.32 16.94
C ASN A 224 -2.77 27.56 15.61
N GLU A 225 -3.85 26.82 15.31
CA GLU A 225 -4.11 26.23 14.00
C GLU A 225 -5.10 27.12 13.24
N ILE A 226 -4.59 27.88 12.28
CA ILE A 226 -5.34 28.96 11.60
C ILE A 226 -5.50 28.62 10.13
N ALA A 227 -6.74 28.57 9.66
CA ALA A 227 -7.04 28.53 8.22
C ALA A 227 -7.11 29.97 7.69
N LEU A 228 -6.02 30.43 7.07
CA LEU A 228 -5.91 31.80 6.55
C LEU A 228 -6.65 31.98 5.22
N PHE A 229 -6.46 31.01 4.32
CA PHE A 229 -7.06 31.00 2.99
C PHE A 229 -7.67 29.62 2.71
N THR A 230 -8.49 29.54 1.65
CA THR A 230 -8.99 28.25 1.16
C THR A 230 -7.80 27.35 0.84
N GLY A 231 -7.65 26.26 1.59
CA GLY A 231 -6.57 25.30 1.43
C GLY A 231 -5.21 25.70 2.01
N VAL A 232 -5.12 26.75 2.83
CA VAL A 232 -3.86 27.14 3.51
C VAL A 232 -4.07 27.17 5.01
N LYS A 233 -3.35 26.31 5.73
CA LYS A 233 -3.37 26.22 7.19
C LYS A 233 -2.01 26.57 7.78
N LEU A 234 -2.04 27.39 8.82
CA LEU A 234 -0.88 27.87 9.56
C LEU A 234 -0.89 27.27 10.96
N SER A 235 0.20 26.61 11.34
CA SER A 235 0.39 26.09 12.70
C SER A 235 1.43 26.96 13.41
N LEU A 236 0.97 27.81 14.33
CA LEU A 236 1.81 28.75 15.07
C LEU A 236 2.61 28.03 16.16
N LYS A 237 3.90 28.38 16.29
CA LYS A 237 4.83 27.76 17.24
C LYS A 237 5.46 28.77 18.19
N LYS A 238 5.82 29.95 17.67
CA LYS A 238 6.53 31.00 18.42
C LYS A 238 6.11 32.38 17.95
N THR A 239 6.25 33.35 18.83
CA THR A 239 6.13 34.78 18.49
C THR A 239 7.41 35.28 17.84
N GLN A 240 7.26 36.32 17.01
CA GLN A 240 8.35 36.97 16.28
C GLN A 240 8.63 38.36 16.84
N ALA A 241 9.87 38.83 16.65
CA ALA A 241 10.26 40.16 17.09
C ALA A 241 9.52 41.26 16.26
N PRO A 242 9.40 42.48 16.80
CA PRO A 242 8.92 43.62 16.02
C PRO A 242 9.79 43.79 14.76
N ASN A 243 9.15 43.84 13.59
CA ASN A 243 9.77 43.90 12.25
C ASN A 243 10.37 42.59 11.69
N ASP A 244 10.32 41.48 12.43
CA ASP A 244 10.65 40.17 11.88
C ASP A 244 9.43 39.59 11.15
N THR A 245 9.54 39.41 9.83
CA THR A 245 8.45 38.95 8.97
C THR A 245 8.91 37.72 8.20
N THR A 246 8.08 36.68 8.21
CA THR A 246 8.32 35.47 7.43
C THR A 246 7.54 35.57 6.13
N ARG A 247 8.27 35.57 5.01
CA ARG A 247 7.64 35.49 3.69
C ARG A 247 7.26 34.06 3.41
N VAL A 248 5.99 33.84 3.06
CA VAL A 248 5.46 32.57 2.58
C VAL A 248 5.20 32.70 1.08
N SER A 249 5.80 31.83 0.29
CA SER A 249 5.55 31.70 -1.14
C SER A 249 4.92 30.36 -1.45
N ILE A 250 3.72 30.39 -2.02
CA ILE A 250 3.00 29.21 -2.49
C ILE A 250 3.17 29.16 -4.00
N ALA A 251 3.98 28.23 -4.49
CA ALA A 251 4.26 28.07 -5.92
C ALA A 251 3.96 26.64 -6.39
N PRO A 252 3.70 26.41 -7.69
CA PRO A 252 3.59 25.07 -8.23
C PRO A 252 4.85 24.23 -7.95
N ASP A 253 4.67 23.04 -7.39
CA ASP A 253 5.69 22.07 -7.02
C ASP A 253 6.19 21.31 -8.26
N MET A 254 7.13 21.93 -8.98
CA MET A 254 7.75 21.30 -10.16
C MET A 254 8.57 20.06 -9.77
N ASP A 255 9.30 20.12 -8.65
CA ASP A 255 10.15 19.03 -8.19
C ASP A 255 9.33 17.80 -7.79
N GLY A 256 8.26 18.01 -7.01
CA GLY A 256 7.33 16.94 -6.62
C GLY A 256 6.66 16.31 -7.84
N THR A 257 6.23 17.14 -8.81
CA THR A 257 5.65 16.66 -10.07
C THR A 257 6.66 15.85 -10.88
N ALA A 258 7.90 16.33 -11.02
CA ALA A 258 8.97 15.62 -11.71
C ALA A 258 9.33 14.30 -11.01
N ALA A 259 9.35 14.26 -9.68
CA ALA A 259 9.58 13.04 -8.92
C ALA A 259 8.47 12.00 -9.12
N ASN A 260 7.21 12.45 -9.15
CA ASN A 260 6.08 11.57 -9.42
C ASN A 260 6.13 11.01 -10.86
N MET A 261 6.46 11.85 -11.85
CA MET A 261 6.63 11.41 -13.25
C MET A 261 7.80 10.43 -13.39
N ARG A 262 8.93 10.67 -12.72
CA ARG A 262 10.05 9.72 -12.66
C ARG A 262 9.59 8.36 -12.14
N ALA A 263 8.85 8.34 -11.03
CA ALA A 263 8.35 7.10 -10.44
C ALA A 263 7.40 6.35 -11.41
N LEU A 264 6.55 7.07 -12.13
CA LEU A 264 5.67 6.49 -13.15
C LEU A 264 6.47 5.86 -14.30
N VAL A 265 7.48 6.56 -14.83
CA VAL A 265 8.33 6.05 -15.91
C VAL A 265 9.16 4.84 -15.46
N GLN A 266 9.65 4.84 -14.23
CA GLN A 266 10.35 3.67 -13.65
C GLN A 266 9.44 2.45 -13.51
N ALA A 267 8.20 2.66 -13.03
CA ALA A 267 7.20 1.60 -12.95
C ALA A 267 6.86 1.05 -14.35
N TYR A 268 6.74 1.92 -15.36
CA TYR A 268 6.54 1.51 -16.76
C TYR A 268 7.70 0.69 -17.32
N ASP A 269 8.95 1.14 -17.12
CA ASP A 269 10.15 0.40 -17.58
C ASP A 269 10.23 -0.98 -16.93
N THR A 270 9.91 -1.06 -15.64
CA THR A 270 9.86 -2.32 -14.88
C THR A 270 8.80 -3.26 -15.44
N LEU A 271 7.57 -2.75 -15.65
CA LEU A 271 6.49 -3.47 -16.30
C LEU A 271 6.90 -4.02 -17.66
N ARG A 272 7.52 -3.19 -18.48
CA ARG A 272 7.93 -3.58 -19.82
C ARG A 272 9.08 -4.58 -19.84
N LYS A 273 10.03 -4.51 -18.90
CA LYS A 273 11.07 -5.53 -18.72
C LYS A 273 10.47 -6.88 -18.38
N GLN A 274 9.60 -6.92 -17.38
CA GLN A 274 8.92 -8.15 -16.95
C GLN A 274 8.05 -8.76 -18.06
N LEU A 275 7.28 -7.94 -18.78
CA LEU A 275 6.52 -8.39 -19.95
C LEU A 275 7.42 -9.00 -21.03
N ARG A 276 8.58 -8.38 -21.32
CA ARG A 276 9.53 -8.89 -22.31
C ARG A 276 10.21 -10.18 -21.87
N GLU A 277 10.60 -10.30 -20.60
CA GLU A 277 11.13 -11.54 -20.01
C GLU A 277 10.11 -12.69 -20.11
N LEU A 278 8.85 -12.43 -19.78
CA LEU A 278 7.79 -13.43 -19.88
C LEU A 278 7.46 -13.84 -21.32
N MET A 279 7.75 -12.98 -22.30
CA MET A 279 7.55 -13.23 -23.73
C MET A 279 8.82 -13.63 -24.47
N ASP A 280 9.94 -13.78 -23.78
CA ASP A 280 11.22 -14.10 -24.41
C ASP A 280 11.11 -15.47 -25.12
N PRO A 281 11.37 -15.57 -26.43
CA PRO A 281 11.40 -16.87 -27.10
C PRO A 281 12.50 -17.81 -26.59
N GLY A 282 13.45 -17.31 -25.78
CA GLY A 282 14.59 -18.07 -25.28
C GLY A 282 15.62 -18.35 -26.38
N ALA A 283 16.63 -19.14 -26.04
CA ALA A 283 17.62 -19.58 -27.01
C ALA A 283 17.07 -20.74 -27.88
N PRO A 284 17.43 -20.83 -29.18
CA PRO A 284 17.06 -21.96 -30.03
C PRO A 284 17.55 -23.28 -29.41
N GLY A 285 16.65 -24.23 -29.16
CA GLY A 285 16.97 -25.49 -28.48
C GLY A 285 16.83 -25.45 -26.95
N GLY A 286 16.39 -24.32 -26.37
CA GLY A 286 16.01 -24.19 -24.97
C GLY A 286 14.73 -24.90 -24.62
N LEU A 287 14.86 -26.18 -24.26
CA LEU A 287 13.82 -26.90 -23.55
C LEU A 287 13.82 -26.43 -22.09
N ALA A 288 12.63 -26.18 -21.55
CA ALA A 288 12.46 -26.04 -20.11
C ALA A 288 13.02 -27.31 -19.43
N PRO A 289 13.81 -27.18 -18.35
CA PRO A 289 14.34 -28.35 -17.63
C PRO A 289 13.17 -29.25 -17.20
N LEU A 290 13.23 -30.53 -17.54
CA LEU A 290 12.33 -31.52 -16.96
C LEU A 290 12.73 -31.77 -15.50
N GLU A 291 11.78 -32.15 -14.63
CA GLU A 291 12.11 -32.58 -13.27
C GLU A 291 13.15 -33.71 -13.32
N GLY A 292 14.37 -33.44 -12.85
CA GLY A 292 15.49 -34.38 -12.81
C GLY A 292 16.63 -34.11 -13.80
N ASP A 293 16.51 -33.14 -14.71
CA ASP A 293 17.62 -32.71 -15.57
C ASP A 293 18.55 -31.74 -14.81
N GLU A 294 19.87 -31.94 -14.93
CA GLU A 294 20.85 -30.94 -14.50
C GLU A 294 20.61 -29.64 -15.29
N LYS A 295 20.48 -28.51 -14.57
CA LYS A 295 20.33 -27.18 -15.17
C LYS A 295 21.48 -26.92 -16.14
N ARG A 296 21.24 -27.06 -17.46
CA ARG A 296 22.19 -26.58 -18.47
C ARG A 296 22.27 -25.05 -18.35
N THR A 297 23.42 -24.54 -17.94
CA THR A 297 23.67 -23.11 -17.68
C THR A 297 23.64 -22.23 -18.92
N ASP A 298 23.67 -22.85 -20.11
CA ASP A 298 23.97 -22.17 -21.36
C ASP A 298 22.71 -21.95 -22.23
N VAL A 299 21.53 -22.26 -21.70
CA VAL A 299 20.29 -22.26 -22.46
C VAL A 299 19.16 -21.60 -21.69
N THR A 300 18.77 -20.39 -22.10
CA THR A 300 17.61 -19.68 -21.55
C THR A 300 16.33 -20.34 -22.08
N PRO A 301 15.48 -20.91 -21.22
CA PRO A 301 14.19 -21.46 -21.65
C PRO A 301 13.27 -20.33 -22.13
N ALA A 302 12.36 -20.64 -23.04
CA ALA A 302 11.34 -19.69 -23.47
C ALA A 302 10.46 -19.25 -22.28
N GLY A 303 10.14 -17.96 -22.22
CA GLY A 303 9.22 -17.39 -21.24
C GLY A 303 7.81 -18.00 -21.38
N PRO A 304 7.03 -18.07 -20.30
CA PRO A 304 5.72 -18.76 -20.29
C PRO A 304 4.71 -18.20 -21.29
N PHE A 305 4.89 -16.95 -21.73
CA PHE A 305 4.02 -16.25 -22.68
C PHE A 305 4.72 -15.94 -24.01
N TYR A 306 5.82 -16.62 -24.35
CA TYR A 306 6.51 -16.39 -25.62
C TYR A 306 5.57 -16.50 -26.83
N ALA A 307 4.63 -17.45 -26.78
CA ALA A 307 3.50 -17.73 -27.68
C ALA A 307 2.35 -16.70 -27.73
N ASP A 308 2.18 -15.91 -26.67
CA ASP A 308 0.87 -15.38 -26.29
C ASP A 308 0.51 -14.10 -27.06
N ALA A 309 -0.48 -14.20 -27.95
CA ALA A 309 -0.94 -13.06 -28.74
C ALA A 309 -1.56 -11.94 -27.90
N GLY A 310 -2.20 -12.28 -26.77
CA GLY A 310 -2.82 -11.33 -25.86
C GLY A 310 -1.78 -10.51 -25.11
N VAL A 311 -0.78 -11.15 -24.51
CA VAL A 311 0.30 -10.45 -23.77
C VAL A 311 1.11 -9.57 -24.72
N ARG A 312 1.34 -10.02 -25.96
CA ARG A 312 1.96 -9.19 -27.00
C ARG A 312 1.09 -8.00 -27.41
N ALA A 313 -0.22 -8.17 -27.49
CA ALA A 313 -1.15 -7.08 -27.78
C ALA A 313 -1.16 -6.05 -26.65
N LEU A 314 -1.18 -6.51 -25.38
CA LEU A 314 -1.05 -5.66 -24.21
C LEU A 314 0.21 -4.81 -24.25
N LEU A 315 1.38 -5.41 -24.52
CA LEU A 315 2.63 -4.65 -24.65
C LEU A 315 2.53 -3.57 -25.73
N ARG A 316 1.99 -3.88 -26.91
CA ARG A 316 1.81 -2.89 -27.99
C ARG A 316 0.84 -1.78 -27.61
N ASP A 317 -0.23 -2.09 -26.89
CA ASP A 317 -1.17 -1.08 -26.38
C ASP A 317 -0.50 -0.17 -25.35
N LEU A 318 0.26 -0.73 -24.42
CA LEU A 318 1.04 0.03 -23.44
C LEU A 318 2.04 0.96 -24.14
N GLU A 319 2.79 0.47 -25.13
CA GLU A 319 3.71 1.29 -25.92
C GLU A 319 2.97 2.39 -26.72
N ARG A 320 1.80 2.08 -27.29
CA ARG A 320 1.00 3.07 -28.03
C ARG A 320 0.51 4.21 -27.14
N HIS A 321 0.12 3.90 -25.90
CA HIS A 321 -0.48 4.89 -25.01
C HIS A 321 0.52 5.65 -24.14
N PHE A 322 1.68 5.05 -23.84
CA PHE A 322 2.67 5.66 -22.95
C PHE A 322 3.85 6.29 -23.68
N GLU A 323 4.23 5.78 -24.85
CA GLU A 323 5.42 6.25 -25.57
C GLU A 323 5.12 7.05 -26.84
N ARG A 324 3.91 6.95 -27.39
CA ARG A 324 3.54 7.66 -28.62
C ARG A 324 2.78 8.95 -28.33
N PRO A 325 2.92 9.97 -29.19
CA PRO A 325 2.14 11.18 -29.07
C PRO A 325 0.63 10.91 -29.14
N VAL A 326 -0.13 11.59 -28.29
CA VAL A 326 -1.61 11.51 -28.27
C VAL A 326 -2.17 12.91 -28.40
N THR A 327 -3.14 13.08 -29.31
CA THR A 327 -3.85 14.36 -29.46
C THR A 327 -5.02 14.42 -28.48
N ILE A 328 -5.04 15.47 -27.66
CA ILE A 328 -6.04 15.75 -26.63
C ILE A 328 -6.56 17.17 -26.86
N ALA A 329 -7.86 17.31 -27.12
CA ALA A 329 -8.52 18.62 -27.31
C ALA A 329 -7.78 19.56 -28.31
N GLY A 330 -7.23 19.02 -29.39
CA GLY A 330 -6.51 19.78 -30.43
C GLY A 330 -5.04 20.06 -30.12
N LYS A 331 -4.52 19.73 -28.93
CA LYS A 331 -3.09 19.78 -28.59
C LYS A 331 -2.50 18.37 -28.59
N THR A 332 -1.27 18.22 -29.07
CA THR A 332 -0.57 16.92 -29.04
C THR A 332 0.30 16.83 -27.80
N PHE A 333 0.00 15.88 -26.90
CA PHE A 333 0.88 15.49 -25.82
C PHE A 333 1.92 14.52 -26.38
N ASP A 334 3.19 14.94 -26.39
CA ASP A 334 4.32 14.09 -26.75
C ASP A 334 5.07 13.64 -25.47
N PRO A 335 4.97 12.37 -25.08
CA PRO A 335 5.71 11.85 -23.92
C PRO A 335 7.21 12.12 -23.98
N SER A 336 7.81 12.14 -25.18
CA SER A 336 9.24 12.38 -25.35
C SER A 336 9.66 13.82 -25.05
N ALA A 337 8.78 14.78 -25.31
CA ALA A 337 8.96 16.18 -24.90
C ALA A 337 8.87 16.31 -23.37
N PHE A 338 7.97 15.54 -22.74
CA PHE A 338 7.82 15.45 -21.28
C PHE A 338 8.85 14.51 -20.62
N GLY A 339 9.99 14.27 -21.26
CA GLY A 339 11.12 13.58 -20.65
C GLY A 339 11.09 12.05 -20.70
N VAL A 340 10.11 11.42 -21.37
CA VAL A 340 10.11 9.96 -21.57
C VAL A 340 11.08 9.60 -22.70
N LYS A 341 12.21 8.95 -22.37
CA LYS A 341 13.24 8.56 -23.35
C LYS A 341 13.30 7.05 -23.50
N ARG A 342 13.06 6.57 -24.73
CA ARG A 342 13.31 5.18 -25.14
C ARG A 342 14.74 5.02 -25.65
N SER A 343 15.46 4.04 -25.12
CA SER A 343 16.82 3.66 -25.52
C SER A 343 16.79 2.58 -26.63
N ALA A 344 17.94 2.32 -27.27
CA ALA A 344 18.05 1.37 -28.38
C ALA A 344 17.83 -0.11 -27.95
N ASP A 345 18.18 -0.45 -26.71
CA ASP A 345 17.82 -1.71 -26.01
C ASP A 345 16.31 -1.80 -25.69
N GLY A 346 15.60 -0.73 -26.01
CA GLY A 346 14.21 -0.51 -25.71
C GLY A 346 13.96 0.03 -24.32
N SER A 347 14.89 0.06 -23.35
CA SER A 347 14.60 0.55 -21.99
C SER A 347 14.04 1.97 -21.99
N VAL A 348 13.21 2.30 -21.01
CA VAL A 348 12.58 3.62 -20.87
C VAL A 348 13.13 4.33 -19.65
N SER A 349 13.51 5.60 -19.82
CA SER A 349 14.13 6.43 -18.79
C SER A 349 13.48 7.81 -18.74
N PHE A 350 13.67 8.52 -17.63
CA PHE A 350 13.12 9.85 -17.40
C PHE A 350 14.21 10.92 -17.43
N ASP A 351 14.07 11.87 -18.36
CA ASP A 351 14.91 13.07 -18.47
C ASP A 351 14.21 14.24 -17.75
N GLN A 352 14.66 14.52 -16.53
CA GLN A 352 14.10 15.59 -15.69
C GLN A 352 14.22 16.97 -16.33
N LYS A 353 15.34 17.28 -17.01
CA LYS A 353 15.56 18.63 -17.57
C LYS A 353 14.61 18.90 -18.73
N ARG A 354 14.37 17.90 -19.58
CA ARG A 354 13.37 18.00 -20.65
C ARG A 354 11.96 18.15 -20.09
N PHE A 355 11.62 17.36 -19.07
CA PHE A 355 10.35 17.48 -18.38
C PHE A 355 10.13 18.89 -17.80
N GLU A 356 11.11 19.44 -17.08
CA GLU A 356 11.03 20.78 -16.49
C GLU A 356 10.84 21.86 -17.56
N ALA A 357 11.55 21.77 -18.69
CA ALA A 357 11.40 22.69 -19.81
C ALA A 357 10.01 22.61 -20.46
N ALA A 358 9.48 21.40 -20.70
CA ALA A 358 8.15 21.20 -21.26
C ALA A 358 7.04 21.63 -20.28
N TYR A 359 7.19 21.31 -19.00
CA TYR A 359 6.24 21.67 -17.96
C TYR A 359 6.19 23.19 -17.74
N ALA A 360 7.32 23.89 -17.86
CA ALA A 360 7.34 25.35 -17.80
C ALA A 360 6.58 26.00 -18.97
N GLN A 361 6.55 25.36 -20.15
CA GLN A 361 5.87 25.87 -21.34
C GLN A 361 4.35 25.62 -21.33
N ASP A 362 3.90 24.41 -20.97
CA ASP A 362 2.47 24.06 -20.97
C ASP A 362 2.12 23.11 -19.80
N LYS A 363 1.88 23.71 -18.63
CA LYS A 363 1.46 23.00 -17.41
C LYS A 363 0.10 22.32 -17.57
N GLU A 364 -0.80 22.95 -18.33
CA GLU A 364 -2.17 22.50 -18.51
C GLU A 364 -2.25 21.25 -19.39
N LEU A 365 -1.29 21.08 -20.32
CA LEU A 365 -1.23 19.92 -21.18
C LEU A 365 -0.97 18.62 -20.40
N LEU A 366 -0.12 18.65 -19.37
CA LEU A 366 0.08 17.49 -18.49
C LEU A 366 -1.17 17.20 -17.66
N ALA A 367 -1.82 18.24 -17.12
CA ALA A 367 -3.08 18.09 -16.40
C ALA A 367 -4.19 17.52 -17.31
N ALA A 368 -4.28 17.95 -18.57
CA ALA A 368 -5.21 17.43 -19.56
C ALA A 368 -4.93 15.96 -19.93
N TRP A 369 -3.67 15.51 -19.87
CA TRP A 369 -3.31 14.11 -20.10
C TRP A 369 -3.88 13.19 -19.02
N PHE A 370 -3.84 13.62 -17.75
CA PHE A 370 -4.48 12.88 -16.64
C PHE A 370 -5.99 13.14 -16.53
N GLY A 371 -6.47 14.29 -17.00
CA GLY A 371 -7.85 14.74 -16.88
C GLY A 371 -8.14 15.49 -15.57
N GLU A 372 -9.32 16.09 -15.47
CA GLU A 372 -9.76 16.81 -14.26
C GLU A 372 -10.20 15.82 -13.18
N SER A 373 -9.53 15.88 -12.02
CA SER A 373 -9.58 14.90 -10.92
C SER A 373 -10.92 14.67 -10.21
N ALA A 374 -12.02 15.25 -10.65
CA ALA A 374 -13.15 15.43 -9.73
C ALA A 374 -13.99 14.17 -9.46
N ASP A 375 -14.12 13.20 -10.39
CA ASP A 375 -14.96 12.01 -10.13
C ASP A 375 -14.71 10.83 -11.09
N VAL A 376 -13.45 10.58 -11.47
CA VAL A 376 -13.08 9.49 -12.41
C VAL A 376 -13.37 8.09 -11.84
N MET A 377 -13.61 7.97 -10.53
CA MET A 377 -13.73 6.70 -9.81
C MET A 377 -15.14 6.33 -9.33
N LYS A 378 -16.16 7.19 -9.52
CA LYS A 378 -17.56 6.82 -9.17
C LYS A 378 -18.35 6.20 -10.32
N ARG A 379 -17.83 6.22 -11.54
CA ARG A 379 -18.60 5.82 -12.73
C ARG A 379 -18.09 4.50 -13.25
N ASP A 380 -18.79 3.46 -12.85
CA ASP A 380 -18.90 2.22 -13.61
C ASP A 380 -19.26 2.56 -15.06
N THR A 381 -18.59 1.92 -16.03
CA THR A 381 -18.89 1.79 -17.47
C THR A 381 -17.88 2.35 -18.47
N ALA A 382 -17.62 1.53 -19.49
CA ALA A 382 -16.94 1.82 -20.75
C ALA A 382 -17.52 3.03 -21.54
N ALA A 383 -18.67 3.56 -21.15
CA ALA A 383 -19.31 4.71 -21.79
C ALA A 383 -18.63 6.06 -21.45
N ASP A 384 -17.88 6.14 -20.35
CA ASP A 384 -17.13 7.35 -19.97
C ASP A 384 -15.64 7.28 -20.36
N LEU A 385 -15.20 6.19 -21.00
CA LEU A 385 -13.81 5.97 -21.41
C LEU A 385 -13.30 7.05 -22.37
N ASP A 386 -14.19 7.54 -23.24
CA ASP A 386 -13.87 8.61 -24.17
C ASP A 386 -13.82 10.01 -23.53
N ARG A 387 -14.32 10.13 -22.30
CA ARG A 387 -14.27 11.37 -21.51
C ARG A 387 -13.07 11.44 -20.56
N GLN A 388 -12.35 10.33 -20.38
CA GLN A 388 -11.17 10.28 -19.53
C GLN A 388 -9.91 10.75 -20.27
N GLY A 389 -9.00 11.39 -19.52
CA GLY A 389 -7.68 11.78 -20.01
C GLY A 389 -6.89 10.56 -20.52
N ALA A 390 -6.03 10.78 -21.52
CA ALA A 390 -5.31 9.70 -22.19
C ALA A 390 -4.49 8.82 -21.22
N GLY A 391 -3.94 9.41 -20.15
CA GLY A 391 -3.21 8.68 -19.11
C GLY A 391 -4.11 7.78 -18.25
N MET A 392 -5.37 8.15 -18.04
CA MET A 392 -6.34 7.36 -17.28
C MET A 392 -6.95 6.22 -18.08
N ARG A 393 -7.11 6.39 -19.40
CA ARG A 393 -7.52 5.29 -20.30
C ARG A 393 -6.59 4.08 -20.19
N LEU A 394 -5.30 4.31 -19.90
CA LEU A 394 -4.32 3.26 -19.66
C LEU A 394 -4.61 2.50 -18.35
N ALA A 395 -4.92 3.21 -17.27
CA ALA A 395 -5.29 2.59 -16.00
C ALA A 395 -6.55 1.73 -16.13
N VAL A 396 -7.56 2.17 -16.89
CA VAL A 396 -8.76 1.36 -17.15
C VAL A 396 -8.44 0.11 -17.95
N ARG A 397 -7.64 0.22 -19.02
CA ARG A 397 -7.21 -0.95 -19.80
C ARG A 397 -6.43 -1.95 -18.97
N ILE A 398 -5.60 -1.47 -18.04
CA ILE A 398 -4.91 -2.35 -17.10
C ILE A 398 -5.91 -3.04 -16.16
N ARG A 399 -6.94 -2.31 -15.68
CA ARG A 399 -8.00 -2.89 -14.85
C ARG A 399 -8.77 -3.99 -15.58
N GLU A 400 -9.07 -3.85 -16.86
CA GLU A 400 -9.69 -4.94 -17.66
C GLU A 400 -8.86 -6.24 -17.63
N TRP A 401 -7.55 -6.14 -17.41
CA TRP A 401 -6.67 -7.29 -17.24
C TRP A 401 -6.59 -7.77 -15.79
N THR A 402 -6.50 -6.85 -14.84
CA THR A 402 -6.20 -7.15 -13.42
C THR A 402 -7.42 -7.25 -12.52
N ASP A 403 -8.63 -6.99 -13.01
CA ASP A 403 -9.85 -7.09 -12.22
C ASP A 403 -9.99 -8.49 -11.59
N GLU A 404 -10.24 -8.53 -10.29
CA GLU A 404 -10.21 -9.77 -9.50
C GLU A 404 -11.36 -10.72 -9.82
N VAL A 405 -12.43 -10.22 -10.47
CA VAL A 405 -13.66 -10.97 -10.73
C VAL A 405 -13.84 -11.25 -12.23
N THR A 406 -13.66 -10.23 -13.06
CA THR A 406 -13.96 -10.24 -14.50
C THR A 406 -12.72 -10.05 -15.38
N GLY A 407 -11.54 -9.90 -14.77
CA GLY A 407 -10.32 -9.60 -15.48
C GLY A 407 -9.81 -10.75 -16.35
N VAL A 408 -9.12 -10.41 -17.44
CA VAL A 408 -8.48 -11.40 -18.33
C VAL A 408 -7.54 -12.33 -17.57
N LEU A 409 -6.77 -11.79 -16.61
CA LEU A 409 -5.83 -12.59 -15.82
C LEU A 409 -6.55 -13.54 -14.86
N LYS A 410 -7.69 -13.13 -14.29
CA LYS A 410 -8.52 -14.00 -13.44
C LYS A 410 -9.02 -15.23 -14.21
N HIS A 411 -9.58 -15.00 -15.40
CA HIS A 411 -10.04 -16.10 -16.26
C HIS A 411 -8.90 -17.05 -16.68
N ARG A 412 -7.69 -16.52 -16.88
CA ARG A 412 -6.50 -17.34 -17.15
C ARG A 412 -6.09 -18.17 -15.94
N THR A 413 -6.05 -17.58 -14.73
CA THR A 413 -5.80 -18.30 -13.48
C THR A 413 -6.79 -19.46 -13.30
N ASP A 414 -8.09 -19.21 -13.48
CA ASP A 414 -9.12 -20.25 -13.33
C ASP A 414 -8.96 -21.37 -14.37
N SER A 415 -8.62 -21.01 -15.61
CA SER A 415 -8.37 -21.97 -16.68
C SER A 415 -7.14 -22.83 -16.39
N ASP A 416 -6.05 -22.23 -15.93
CA ASP A 416 -4.82 -22.94 -15.57
C ASP A 416 -5.03 -23.84 -14.33
N GLU A 417 -5.89 -23.45 -13.39
CA GLU A 417 -6.27 -24.29 -12.25
C GLU A 417 -7.08 -25.52 -12.69
N ILE A 418 -8.00 -25.35 -13.65
CA ILE A 418 -8.73 -26.48 -14.25
C ILE A 418 -7.78 -27.43 -14.97
N VAL A 419 -6.82 -26.89 -15.74
CA VAL A 419 -5.81 -27.70 -16.43
C VAL A 419 -4.93 -28.45 -15.42
N SER A 420 -4.46 -27.77 -14.37
CA SER A 420 -3.66 -28.38 -13.30
C SER A 420 -4.39 -29.56 -12.64
N ARG A 421 -5.67 -29.41 -12.31
CA ARG A 421 -6.50 -30.51 -11.78
C ARG A 421 -6.60 -31.68 -12.76
N ARG A 422 -6.84 -31.41 -14.04
CA ARG A 422 -6.90 -32.47 -15.07
C ARG A 422 -5.57 -33.20 -15.24
N LEU A 423 -4.45 -32.48 -15.18
CA LEU A 423 -3.11 -33.08 -15.24
C LEU A 423 -2.84 -33.94 -14.00
N ALA A 424 -3.28 -33.53 -12.81
CA ALA A 424 -3.21 -34.34 -11.60
C ALA A 424 -4.01 -35.65 -11.73
N GLU A 425 -5.24 -35.59 -12.24
CA GLU A 425 -6.05 -36.80 -12.52
C GLU A 425 -5.41 -37.70 -13.59
N GLN A 426 -4.76 -37.12 -14.60
CA GLN A 426 -3.98 -37.89 -15.59
C GLN A 426 -2.77 -38.57 -14.96
N GLN A 427 -2.07 -37.89 -14.06
CA GLN A 427 -0.95 -38.46 -13.30
C GLN A 427 -1.38 -39.66 -12.47
N GLU A 428 -2.51 -39.56 -11.77
CA GLU A 428 -3.06 -40.67 -10.99
C GLU A 428 -3.41 -41.87 -11.88
N ARG A 429 -4.09 -41.62 -13.00
CA ARG A 429 -4.43 -42.68 -13.98
C ARG A 429 -3.20 -43.33 -14.59
N LEU A 430 -2.18 -42.55 -14.95
CA LEU A 430 -0.92 -43.09 -15.46
C LEU A 430 -0.17 -43.88 -14.38
N SER A 431 -0.16 -43.41 -13.14
CA SER A 431 0.44 -44.12 -12.00
C SER A 431 -0.27 -45.45 -11.73
N ALA A 432 -1.60 -45.49 -11.84
CA ALA A 432 -2.36 -46.73 -11.71
C ALA A 432 -2.03 -47.71 -12.85
N ARG A 433 -2.01 -47.25 -14.11
CA ARG A 433 -1.61 -48.06 -15.27
C ARG A 433 -0.18 -48.60 -15.13
N PHE A 434 0.74 -47.77 -14.64
CA PHE A 434 2.12 -48.18 -14.35
C PHE A 434 2.17 -49.31 -13.33
N ARG A 435 1.46 -49.18 -12.20
CA ARG A 435 1.38 -50.26 -11.19
C ARG A 435 0.80 -51.55 -11.75
N THR A 436 -0.23 -51.48 -12.59
CA THR A 436 -0.81 -52.66 -13.26
C THR A 436 0.19 -53.32 -14.22
N LEU A 437 0.93 -52.53 -15.00
CA LEU A 437 1.97 -53.05 -15.89
C LEU A 437 3.10 -53.71 -15.12
N VAL A 438 3.57 -53.09 -14.04
CA VAL A 438 4.58 -53.67 -13.15
C VAL A 438 4.08 -55.01 -12.60
N ALA A 439 2.87 -55.07 -12.04
CA ALA A 439 2.32 -56.31 -11.50
C ALA A 439 2.22 -57.42 -12.57
N ARG A 440 1.79 -57.07 -13.79
CA ARG A 440 1.74 -58.00 -14.92
C ARG A 440 3.13 -58.52 -15.27
N TYR A 441 4.12 -57.64 -15.48
CA TYR A 441 5.48 -58.04 -15.82
C TYR A 441 6.14 -58.86 -14.71
N THR A 442 5.93 -58.51 -13.44
CA THR A 442 6.38 -59.33 -12.30
C THR A 442 5.82 -60.75 -12.38
N SER A 443 4.53 -60.91 -12.74
CA SER A 443 3.93 -62.24 -12.90
C SER A 443 4.47 -63.02 -14.10
N GLU A 444 4.72 -62.35 -15.23
CA GLU A 444 5.28 -62.96 -16.44
C GLU A 444 6.74 -63.42 -16.18
N PHE A 445 7.54 -62.59 -15.54
CA PHE A 445 8.91 -62.94 -15.15
C PHE A 445 8.98 -64.03 -14.08
N ALA A 446 8.05 -64.04 -13.11
CA ALA A 446 7.96 -65.12 -12.13
C ALA A 446 7.63 -66.47 -12.77
N ARG A 447 6.71 -66.49 -13.75
CA ARG A 447 6.40 -67.71 -14.53
C ARG A 447 7.59 -68.16 -15.37
N ALA A 448 8.28 -67.24 -16.03
CA ALA A 448 9.49 -67.56 -16.79
C ALA A 448 10.59 -68.17 -15.91
N GLU A 449 10.75 -67.65 -14.68
CA GLU A 449 11.70 -68.18 -13.70
C GLU A 449 11.31 -69.60 -13.23
N GLN A 450 10.02 -69.88 -13.02
CA GLN A 450 9.54 -71.22 -12.70
C GLN A 450 9.80 -72.22 -13.84
N VAL A 451 9.52 -71.82 -15.09
CA VAL A 451 9.81 -72.66 -16.27
C VAL A 451 11.32 -72.92 -16.39
N ARG A 452 12.15 -71.91 -16.12
CA ARG A 452 13.61 -72.06 -16.11
C ARG A 452 14.06 -73.07 -15.06
N GLN A 453 13.52 -73.00 -13.84
CA GLN A 453 13.82 -73.95 -12.77
C GLN A 453 13.39 -75.37 -13.15
N GLN A 454 12.19 -75.55 -13.73
CA GLN A 454 11.75 -76.86 -14.23
C GLN A 454 12.65 -77.40 -15.35
N MET A 455 13.13 -76.54 -16.25
CA MET A 455 14.09 -76.92 -17.29
C MET A 455 15.46 -77.30 -16.69
N GLU A 456 15.93 -76.57 -15.67
CA GLU A 456 17.17 -76.89 -14.94
C GLU A 456 17.04 -78.22 -14.19
N GLU A 457 15.91 -78.49 -13.54
CA GLU A 457 15.60 -79.76 -12.89
C GLU A 457 15.52 -80.89 -13.90
N THR A 458 14.81 -80.72 -15.01
CA THR A 458 14.71 -81.72 -16.09
C THR A 458 16.08 -81.98 -16.69
N ARG A 459 16.88 -80.95 -16.93
CA ARG A 459 18.26 -81.08 -17.39
C ARG A 459 19.11 -81.83 -16.37
N SER A 460 19.02 -81.51 -15.08
CA SER A 460 19.75 -82.20 -14.02
C SER A 460 19.34 -83.68 -13.92
N PHE A 461 18.05 -83.97 -14.13
CA PHE A 461 17.51 -85.31 -14.15
C PHE A 461 18.04 -86.09 -15.37
N VAL A 462 18.01 -85.50 -16.57
CA VAL A 462 18.60 -86.07 -17.79
C VAL A 462 20.12 -86.28 -17.61
N ASP A 463 20.84 -85.28 -17.10
CA ASP A 463 22.28 -85.38 -16.82
C ASP A 463 22.58 -86.47 -15.78
N ALA A 464 21.72 -86.68 -14.77
CA ALA A 464 21.83 -87.79 -13.82
C ALA A 464 21.50 -89.16 -14.45
N LEU A 465 20.49 -89.23 -15.31
CA LEU A 465 20.04 -90.45 -15.99
C LEU A 465 21.09 -90.93 -17.01
N PHE A 466 21.73 -90.01 -17.73
CA PHE A 466 22.76 -90.32 -18.73
C PHE A 466 24.19 -90.21 -18.18
N GLY A 467 24.40 -89.55 -17.05
CA GLY A 467 25.69 -89.47 -16.35
C GLY A 467 25.96 -90.69 -15.46
N SER A 468 24.92 -91.33 -14.93
CA SER A 468 25.03 -92.58 -14.15
C SER A 468 25.39 -93.80 -15.00
N GLY A 469 25.14 -93.77 -16.31
CA GLY A 469 25.53 -94.81 -17.28
C GLY A 469 27.05 -94.95 -17.52
N ARG A 470 27.90 -94.11 -16.92
CA ARG A 470 29.38 -94.24 -17.01
C ARG A 470 30.06 -94.78 -15.75
N LYS A 471 29.30 -95.27 -14.76
CA LYS A 471 29.86 -95.98 -13.58
C LYS A 471 29.14 -97.31 -13.35
N SER A 472 29.16 -98.17 -14.36
CA SER A 472 28.89 -99.60 -14.20
C SER A 472 29.72 -100.35 -15.24
N ASP A 473 31.04 -100.29 -15.07
CA ASP A 473 31.94 -101.32 -15.60
C ASP A 473 33.05 -101.54 -14.56
N ARG A 474 32.75 -102.42 -13.62
CA ARG A 474 33.69 -103.31 -12.95
C ARG A 474 32.98 -104.58 -12.55
#